data_AF-A0AAT9FPJ2-F1
#
_entry.id   AF-A0AAT9FPJ2-F1
#
_cell.length_a   1.000
_cell.length_b   1.000
_cell.length_c   1.000
_cell.angle_alpha   90.00
_cell.angle_beta   90.00
_cell.angle_gamma   90.00
#
_symmetry.space_group_name_H-M   'P 1'
#
loop_
_entity.id
_entity.type
_entity.pdbx_description
1 polymer ?
#
loop_
_entity_poly.entity_id
_entity_poly.type
_entity_poly.pdbx_seq_one_letter_code
_entity_poly.pdbx_strand_id
1 'polypeptide(L)'
;MKQAYLFSLAATLTFAACGPSGSGNSAWNAAVSASYQGLNTVADTSSVSIPVLQSKSFAASWGKPKVEVNAAGGYRLSYSDPSQPFNRMEIYGSASALPSLSSPPKLESEEMVDGELSMVESAQSWRTVTIAGKTVRFYKVSNSGGADGAYYSTEGFSLTGPDGKVGHYRLVAEAGDDESSVRRRFSSAGF
;
A
#
# COMPACT_ATOMS: atom_id res chain seq x y z
N MET A 1 -61.67 -5.23 -37.16
CA MET A 1 -60.67 -6.16 -36.57
C MET A 1 -59.39 -6.10 -37.38
N LYS A 2 -58.27 -5.68 -36.77
CA LYS A 2 -56.88 -6.06 -37.08
C LYS A 2 -55.97 -5.36 -36.05
N GLN A 3 -55.49 -6.15 -35.07
CA GLN A 3 -54.57 -5.73 -34.02
C GLN A 3 -53.14 -5.66 -34.56
N ALA A 4 -52.41 -4.61 -34.18
CA ALA A 4 -50.98 -4.45 -34.41
C ALA A 4 -50.20 -5.01 -33.21
N TYR A 5 -49.19 -5.85 -33.47
CA TYR A 5 -48.24 -6.33 -32.48
C TYR A 5 -47.00 -5.42 -32.48
N LEU A 6 -46.70 -4.82 -31.32
CA LEU A 6 -45.43 -4.16 -31.02
C LEU A 6 -44.55 -5.15 -30.26
N PHE A 7 -43.43 -5.55 -30.86
CA PHE A 7 -42.34 -6.27 -30.18
C PHE A 7 -41.33 -5.25 -29.67
N SER A 8 -41.23 -5.10 -28.35
CA SER A 8 -40.11 -4.39 -27.70
C SER A 8 -38.98 -5.38 -27.44
N LEU A 9 -37.85 -5.22 -28.14
CA LEU A 9 -36.58 -5.83 -27.74
C LEU A 9 -35.98 -5.01 -26.59
N ALA A 10 -35.94 -5.58 -25.39
CA ALA A 10 -35.11 -5.08 -24.31
C ALA A 10 -33.69 -5.63 -24.49
N ALA A 11 -32.74 -4.78 -24.88
CA ALA A 11 -31.32 -5.10 -24.90
C ALA A 11 -30.76 -4.97 -23.47
N THR A 12 -30.50 -6.09 -22.82
CA THR A 12 -29.74 -6.16 -21.57
C THR A 12 -28.28 -5.81 -21.84
N LEU A 13 -27.84 -4.62 -21.45
CA LEU A 13 -26.41 -4.30 -21.31
C LEU A 13 -25.87 -5.04 -20.08
N THR A 14 -25.15 -6.14 -20.29
CA THR A 14 -24.26 -6.71 -19.28
C THR A 14 -22.97 -5.90 -19.24
N PHE A 15 -22.82 -5.04 -18.23
CA PHE A 15 -21.52 -4.48 -17.87
C PHE A 15 -20.65 -5.59 -17.29
N ALA A 16 -19.75 -6.14 -18.10
CA ALA A 16 -18.65 -6.95 -17.62
C ALA A 16 -17.68 -6.04 -16.87
N ALA A 17 -17.85 -5.91 -15.56
CA ALA A 17 -16.85 -5.34 -14.67
C ALA A 17 -15.68 -6.33 -14.58
N CYS A 18 -14.73 -6.22 -15.50
CA CYS A 18 -13.46 -6.93 -15.46
C CYS A 18 -12.59 -6.30 -14.36
N GLY A 19 -12.79 -6.72 -13.10
CA GLY A 19 -11.78 -6.52 -12.07
C GLY A 19 -10.56 -7.39 -12.38
N PRO A 20 -9.33 -7.00 -11.98
CA PRO A 20 -8.16 -7.83 -12.19
C PRO A 20 -8.26 -9.07 -11.29
N SER A 21 -8.85 -10.15 -11.81
CA SER A 21 -8.80 -11.48 -11.24
C SER A 21 -7.43 -12.09 -11.52
N GLY A 22 -6.42 -11.62 -10.79
CA GLY A 22 -5.07 -12.16 -10.83
C GLY A 22 -4.55 -12.42 -9.42
N SER A 23 -3.75 -13.47 -9.26
CA SER A 23 -2.95 -13.72 -8.06
C SER A 23 -1.47 -13.49 -8.36
N GLY A 24 -0.66 -13.23 -7.33
CA GLY A 24 0.79 -13.08 -7.48
C GLY A 24 1.24 -11.65 -7.82
N ASN A 25 2.52 -11.51 -8.18
CA ASN A 25 3.21 -10.21 -8.23
C ASN A 25 2.59 -9.20 -9.18
N SER A 26 2.10 -9.63 -10.35
CA SER A 26 1.47 -8.72 -11.33
C SER A 26 0.18 -8.09 -10.78
N ALA A 27 -0.72 -8.91 -10.21
CA ALA A 27 -1.95 -8.43 -9.62
C ALA A 27 -1.71 -7.58 -8.37
N TRP A 28 -0.71 -7.96 -7.57
CA TRP A 28 -0.24 -7.16 -6.46
C TRP A 28 0.23 -5.78 -6.92
N ASN A 29 1.14 -5.72 -7.89
CA ASN A 29 1.66 -4.45 -8.42
C ASN A 29 0.55 -3.58 -9.02
N ALA A 30 -0.41 -4.17 -9.74
CA ALA A 30 -1.56 -3.46 -10.28
C ALA A 30 -2.45 -2.88 -9.16
N ALA A 31 -2.77 -3.68 -8.14
CA ALA A 31 -3.60 -3.24 -7.01
C ALA A 31 -2.89 -2.17 -6.15
N VAL A 32 -1.59 -2.35 -5.92
CA VAL A 32 -0.71 -1.39 -5.27
C VAL A 32 -0.74 -0.08 -6.07
N SER A 33 -0.45 -0.08 -7.35
CA SER A 33 -0.50 1.13 -8.20
C SER A 33 -1.88 1.81 -8.20
N ALA A 34 -2.95 1.03 -8.25
CA ALA A 34 -4.32 1.56 -8.18
C ALA A 34 -4.62 2.22 -6.81
N SER A 35 -4.03 1.74 -5.71
CA SER A 35 -4.26 2.30 -4.37
C SER A 35 -3.83 3.77 -4.22
N TYR A 36 -2.94 4.26 -5.10
CA TYR A 36 -2.51 5.66 -5.13
C TYR A 36 -3.34 6.54 -6.06
N GLN A 37 -4.13 5.95 -6.96
CA GLN A 37 -4.87 6.71 -7.94
C GLN A 37 -6.07 7.42 -7.30
N GLY A 38 -6.30 8.67 -7.70
CA GLY A 38 -7.42 9.47 -7.19
C GLY A 38 -7.30 9.90 -5.73
N LEU A 39 -6.10 9.76 -5.13
CA LEU A 39 -5.77 10.37 -3.85
C LEU A 39 -5.71 11.90 -3.99
N ASN A 40 -6.47 12.60 -3.16
CA ASN A 40 -6.46 14.06 -3.09
C ASN A 40 -6.01 14.51 -1.70
N THR A 41 -5.18 15.55 -1.62
CA THR A 41 -4.72 16.09 -0.34
C THR A 41 -5.89 16.74 0.39
N VAL A 42 -6.06 16.38 1.66
CA VAL A 42 -7.13 16.88 2.55
C VAL A 42 -6.54 17.33 3.88
N ALA A 43 -7.32 18.06 4.68
CA ALA A 43 -6.87 18.58 5.97
C ALA A 43 -6.71 17.48 7.04
N ASP A 44 -7.58 16.47 7.01
CA ASP A 44 -7.64 15.40 8.00
C ASP A 44 -8.32 14.13 7.44
N THR A 45 -8.46 13.11 8.28
CA THR A 45 -9.05 11.81 7.93
C THR A 45 -10.55 11.71 8.22
N SER A 46 -11.28 12.82 8.37
CA SER A 46 -12.70 12.80 8.73
C SER A 46 -13.61 12.12 7.69
N SER A 47 -13.18 12.09 6.43
CA SER A 47 -13.90 11.44 5.32
C SER A 47 -13.54 9.96 5.11
N VAL A 48 -12.62 9.42 5.91
CA VAL A 48 -12.21 8.01 5.82
C VAL A 48 -13.29 7.08 6.37
N SER A 49 -13.60 6.00 5.65
CA SER A 49 -14.69 5.08 6.00
C SER A 49 -14.26 3.90 6.90
N ILE A 50 -12.96 3.64 6.97
CA ILE A 50 -12.31 2.56 7.72
C ILE A 50 -11.58 3.09 8.97
N PRO A 51 -11.16 2.23 9.91
CA PRO A 51 -10.34 2.67 11.04
C PRO A 51 -9.01 3.25 10.55
N VAL A 52 -8.64 4.41 11.08
CA VAL A 52 -7.39 5.09 10.72
C VAL A 52 -6.24 4.53 11.54
N LEU A 53 -5.44 3.68 10.91
CA LEU A 53 -4.14 3.27 11.41
C LEU A 53 -3.12 4.40 11.19
N GLN A 54 -2.41 4.80 12.23
CA GLN A 54 -1.52 5.96 12.23
C GLN A 54 -0.30 5.75 13.15
N SER A 55 0.75 6.56 12.99
CA SER A 55 1.90 6.59 13.92
C SER A 55 1.85 7.85 14.79
N LYS A 56 1.44 7.69 16.06
CA LYS A 56 1.40 8.80 17.03
C LYS A 56 2.81 9.28 17.39
N SER A 57 3.78 8.37 17.46
CA SER A 57 5.18 8.73 17.74
C SER A 57 5.79 9.56 16.62
N PHE A 58 5.54 9.23 15.35
CA PHE A 58 6.04 10.05 14.24
C PHE A 58 5.26 11.34 14.05
N ALA A 59 3.96 11.36 14.38
CA ALA A 59 3.24 12.63 14.46
C ALA A 59 3.92 13.61 15.47
N ALA A 60 4.45 13.09 16.57
CA ALA A 60 5.14 13.88 17.58
C ALA A 60 6.56 14.28 17.18
N SER A 61 7.34 13.37 16.57
CA SER A 61 8.76 13.63 16.25
C SER A 61 8.99 14.26 14.88
N TRP A 62 8.18 13.92 13.88
CA TRP A 62 8.32 14.36 12.49
C TRP A 62 7.23 15.36 12.08
N GLY A 63 6.22 15.57 12.92
CA GLY A 63 5.08 16.43 12.64
C GLY A 63 3.90 15.66 12.05
N LYS A 64 2.78 16.38 11.86
CA LYS A 64 1.54 15.80 11.32
C LYS A 64 1.79 15.21 9.93
N PRO A 65 1.21 14.04 9.61
CA PRO A 65 1.36 13.47 8.29
C PRO A 65 0.66 14.34 7.25
N LYS A 66 1.16 14.29 6.02
CA LYS A 66 0.34 14.66 4.86
C LYS A 66 -0.79 13.63 4.75
N VAL A 67 -2.02 14.12 4.65
CA VAL A 67 -3.21 13.27 4.51
C VAL A 67 -3.75 13.37 3.09
N GLU A 68 -3.91 12.21 2.46
CA GLU A 68 -4.59 12.10 1.18
C GLU A 68 -5.69 11.04 1.26
N VAL A 69 -6.84 11.32 0.63
CA VAL A 69 -8.02 10.44 0.65
C VAL A 69 -8.57 10.30 -0.76
N ASN A 70 -9.09 9.13 -1.08
CA ASN A 70 -9.77 8.86 -2.36
C ASN A 70 -11.30 8.77 -2.17
N ALA A 71 -12.04 8.79 -3.29
CA ALA A 71 -13.51 8.75 -3.28
C ALA A 71 -14.09 7.44 -2.69
N ALA A 72 -13.31 6.37 -2.63
CA ALA A 72 -13.71 5.11 -2.01
C ALA A 72 -13.53 5.10 -0.48
N GLY A 73 -13.08 6.22 0.11
CA GLY A 73 -12.83 6.34 1.55
C GLY A 73 -11.54 5.67 2.01
N GLY A 74 -10.65 5.30 1.09
CA GLY A 74 -9.28 4.90 1.38
C GLY A 74 -8.36 6.11 1.55
N TYR A 75 -7.21 5.92 2.18
CA TYR A 75 -6.31 7.00 2.54
C TYR A 75 -4.82 6.64 2.40
N ARG A 76 -4.00 7.68 2.33
CA ARG A 76 -2.55 7.67 2.56
C ARG A 76 -2.21 8.69 3.66
N LEU A 77 -1.46 8.23 4.65
CA LEU A 77 -0.74 9.11 5.59
C LEU A 77 0.75 9.04 5.27
N SER A 78 1.36 10.18 4.92
CA SER A 78 2.81 10.26 4.67
C SER A 78 3.49 11.08 5.77
N TYR A 79 4.36 10.42 6.53
CA TYR A 79 5.25 11.04 7.52
C TYR A 79 6.64 11.16 6.89
N SER A 80 7.30 12.30 7.07
CA SER A 80 8.66 12.52 6.57
C SER A 80 9.48 13.23 7.64
N ASP A 81 10.68 12.73 7.90
CA ASP A 81 11.60 13.35 8.83
C ASP A 81 12.10 14.68 8.25
N PRO A 82 11.81 15.83 8.87
CA PRO A 82 12.25 17.13 8.34
C PRO A 82 13.77 17.30 8.37
N SER A 83 14.49 16.50 9.17
CA SER A 83 15.95 16.52 9.25
C SER A 83 16.64 15.54 8.31
N GLN A 84 15.90 14.55 7.77
CA GLN A 84 16.45 13.48 6.93
C GLN A 84 15.48 13.19 5.76
N PRO A 85 15.71 13.75 4.56
CA PRO A 85 14.76 13.71 3.45
C PRO A 85 14.45 12.30 2.91
N PHE A 86 15.30 11.31 3.20
CA PHE A 86 15.14 9.91 2.80
C PHE A 86 14.68 9.01 3.96
N ASN A 87 14.07 9.62 4.97
CA ASN A 87 13.40 8.93 6.06
C ASN A 87 11.91 9.22 6.01
N ARG A 88 11.14 8.23 5.56
CA ARG A 88 9.70 8.36 5.40
C ARG A 88 8.98 7.13 5.88
N MET A 89 7.74 7.31 6.30
CA MET A 89 6.80 6.23 6.51
C MET A 89 5.47 6.62 5.89
N GLU A 90 4.91 5.69 5.12
CA GLU A 90 3.60 5.86 4.52
C GLU A 90 2.68 4.73 4.99
N ILE A 91 1.43 5.09 5.29
CA ILE A 91 0.38 4.15 5.69
C ILE A 91 -0.75 4.28 4.69
N TYR A 92 -1.00 3.20 3.96
CA TYR A 92 -2.13 3.05 3.07
C TYR A 92 -3.24 2.30 3.79
N GLY A 93 -4.47 2.82 3.70
CA GLY A 93 -5.67 2.14 4.20
C GLY A 93 -6.77 2.10 3.14
N SER A 94 -7.45 0.97 3.00
CA SER A 94 -8.57 0.77 2.09
C SER A 94 -9.67 -0.13 2.67
N ALA A 95 -10.89 0.03 2.17
CA ALA A 95 -12.01 -0.86 2.48
C ALA A 95 -11.88 -2.24 1.79
N SER A 96 -11.09 -2.33 0.72
CA SER A 96 -10.86 -3.55 -0.04
C SER A 96 -9.50 -4.16 0.28
N ALA A 97 -9.44 -5.49 0.36
CA ALA A 97 -8.19 -6.22 0.53
C ALA A 97 -7.28 -6.10 -0.70
N LEU A 98 -5.97 -6.05 -0.45
CA LEU A 98 -4.98 -6.25 -1.51
C LEU A 98 -4.86 -7.75 -1.84
N PRO A 99 -4.51 -8.10 -3.09
CA PRO A 99 -4.20 -9.48 -3.46
C PRO A 99 -3.14 -10.08 -2.54
N SER A 100 -3.26 -11.36 -2.20
CA SER A 100 -2.26 -12.04 -1.38
C SER A 100 -1.03 -12.43 -2.20
N LEU A 101 0.14 -12.36 -1.57
CA LEU A 101 1.42 -12.79 -2.14
C LEU A 101 1.81 -14.16 -1.57
N SER A 102 2.10 -15.13 -2.43
CA SER A 102 2.59 -16.45 -2.02
C SER A 102 4.07 -16.40 -1.60
N SER A 103 4.88 -15.62 -2.33
CA SER A 103 6.30 -15.37 -2.08
C SER A 103 6.57 -13.86 -2.08
N PRO A 104 7.64 -13.36 -1.43
CA PRO A 104 7.97 -11.95 -1.56
C PRO A 104 8.33 -11.67 -3.02
N PRO A 105 8.02 -10.47 -3.55
CA PRO A 105 8.55 -10.02 -4.83
C PRO A 105 10.08 -10.11 -4.83
N LYS A 106 10.67 -10.32 -6.00
CA LYS A 106 12.14 -10.27 -6.13
C LYS A 106 12.63 -8.86 -5.82
N LEU A 107 13.86 -8.75 -5.34
CA LEU A 107 14.51 -7.47 -5.14
C LEU A 107 15.21 -7.07 -6.44
N GLU A 108 14.88 -5.90 -6.95
CA GLU A 108 15.57 -5.30 -8.09
C GLU A 108 16.75 -4.44 -7.58
N SER A 109 17.94 -4.68 -8.14
CA SER A 109 19.17 -3.95 -7.85
C SER A 109 19.92 -3.59 -9.12
N GLU A 110 20.52 -2.41 -9.16
CA GLU A 110 21.47 -2.06 -10.22
C GLU A 110 22.84 -2.64 -9.87
N GLU A 111 23.39 -3.48 -10.74
CA GLU A 111 24.68 -4.14 -10.55
C GLU A 111 25.51 -4.06 -11.84
N MET A 112 26.83 -4.01 -11.70
CA MET A 112 27.74 -4.08 -12.85
C MET A 112 27.86 -5.53 -13.30
N VAL A 113 27.33 -5.84 -14.49
CA VAL A 113 27.42 -7.16 -15.14
C VAL A 113 28.19 -6.99 -16.43
N ASP A 114 29.31 -7.67 -16.58
CA ASP A 114 30.19 -7.60 -17.75
C ASP A 114 30.63 -6.18 -18.17
N GLY A 115 30.76 -5.27 -17.20
CA GLY A 115 31.17 -3.88 -17.44
C GLY A 115 30.03 -2.93 -17.82
N GLU A 116 28.78 -3.41 -17.83
CA GLU A 116 27.57 -2.59 -18.03
C GLU A 116 26.71 -2.56 -16.76
N LEU A 117 26.14 -1.39 -16.45
CA LEU A 117 25.17 -1.27 -15.37
C LEU A 117 23.86 -1.93 -15.80
N SER A 118 23.49 -3.01 -15.15
CA SER A 118 22.32 -3.84 -15.46
C SER A 118 21.39 -3.95 -14.25
N MET A 119 20.09 -4.07 -14.51
CA MET A 119 19.11 -4.39 -13.46
C MET A 119 19.11 -5.91 -13.22
N VAL A 120 19.42 -6.32 -12.00
CA VAL A 120 19.47 -7.71 -11.56
C VAL A 120 18.32 -7.95 -10.58
N GLU A 121 17.59 -9.05 -10.78
CA GLU A 121 16.59 -9.51 -9.83
C GLU A 121 17.18 -10.59 -8.92
N SER A 122 17.12 -10.38 -7.60
CA SER A 122 17.54 -11.36 -6.61
C SER A 122 16.36 -11.91 -5.82
N ALA A 123 16.42 -13.21 -5.49
CA ALA A 123 15.44 -13.84 -4.61
C ALA A 123 15.60 -13.30 -3.18
N GLN A 124 14.49 -13.13 -2.48
CA GLN A 124 14.50 -12.74 -1.07
C GLN A 124 13.52 -13.58 -0.24
N SER A 125 13.66 -13.52 1.08
CA SER A 125 12.77 -14.18 2.03
C SER A 125 11.86 -13.17 2.73
N TRP A 126 10.69 -13.65 3.17
CA TRP A 126 9.81 -12.87 4.02
C TRP A 126 10.49 -12.49 5.33
N ARG A 127 10.26 -11.26 5.77
CA ARG A 127 10.53 -10.80 7.13
C ARG A 127 9.20 -10.58 7.84
N THR A 128 9.20 -10.49 9.15
CA THR A 128 7.97 -10.28 9.94
C THR A 128 8.11 -9.12 10.91
N VAL A 129 7.03 -8.40 11.17
CA VAL A 129 6.94 -7.35 12.19
C VAL A 129 5.59 -7.41 12.87
N THR A 130 5.49 -7.01 14.13
CA THR A 130 4.20 -6.89 14.82
C THR A 130 3.69 -5.46 14.70
N ILE A 131 2.49 -5.30 14.13
CA ILE A 131 1.79 -4.02 13.96
C ILE A 131 0.45 -4.14 14.65
N ALA A 132 0.17 -3.27 15.63
CA ALA A 132 -1.07 -3.29 16.41
C ALA A 132 -1.45 -4.70 16.92
N GLY A 133 -0.48 -5.47 17.40
CA GLY A 133 -0.68 -6.85 17.90
C GLY A 133 -0.76 -7.95 16.83
N LYS A 134 -0.75 -7.61 15.54
CA LYS A 134 -0.75 -8.58 14.42
C LYS A 134 0.65 -8.78 13.85
N THR A 135 1.09 -10.03 13.69
CA THR A 135 2.30 -10.34 12.91
C THR A 135 2.01 -10.18 11.42
N VAL A 136 2.80 -9.36 10.75
CA VAL A 136 2.66 -8.98 9.34
C VAL A 136 3.98 -9.26 8.61
N ARG A 137 3.91 -9.82 7.40
CA ARG A 137 5.11 -10.01 6.57
C ARG A 137 5.51 -8.71 5.86
N PHE A 138 6.80 -8.53 5.66
CA PHE A 138 7.33 -7.43 4.86
C PHE A 138 8.55 -7.86 4.05
N TYR A 139 8.90 -7.08 3.05
CA TYR A 139 9.98 -7.33 2.10
C TYR A 139 10.64 -6.01 1.67
N LYS A 140 11.83 -6.12 1.09
CA LYS A 140 12.57 -4.97 0.53
C LYS A 140 12.12 -4.78 -0.92
N VAL A 141 11.73 -3.56 -1.26
CA VAL A 141 11.28 -3.17 -2.62
C VAL A 141 12.47 -2.78 -3.47
N SER A 142 13.38 -1.96 -2.92
CA SER A 142 14.60 -1.51 -3.60
C SER A 142 15.74 -1.29 -2.60
N ASN A 143 16.98 -1.37 -3.08
CA ASN A 143 18.17 -0.99 -2.32
C ASN A 143 18.26 0.54 -2.15
N SER A 144 19.04 0.98 -1.17
CA SER A 144 19.42 2.40 -1.10
C SER A 144 20.33 2.75 -2.27
N GLY A 145 20.10 3.90 -2.88
CA GLY A 145 20.97 4.48 -3.89
C GLY A 145 21.82 5.60 -3.29
N GLY A 146 22.68 6.21 -4.12
CA GLY A 146 23.48 7.37 -3.71
C GLY A 146 22.63 8.58 -3.29
N ALA A 147 21.37 8.65 -3.75
CA ALA A 147 20.46 9.74 -3.49
C ALA A 147 19.14 9.33 -2.81
N ASP A 148 18.89 8.04 -2.56
CA ASP A 148 17.59 7.57 -2.05
C ASP A 148 17.76 6.49 -0.98
N GLY A 149 16.85 6.44 -0.01
CA GLY A 149 16.82 5.36 0.96
C GLY A 149 16.36 4.05 0.34
N ALA A 150 16.67 2.94 1.01
CA ALA A 150 16.07 1.66 0.70
C ALA A 150 14.57 1.69 1.02
N TYR A 151 13.76 1.14 0.12
CA TYR A 151 12.32 1.04 0.31
C TYR A 151 11.92 -0.35 0.80
N TYR A 152 10.99 -0.37 1.74
CA TYR A 152 10.40 -1.58 2.30
C TYR A 152 8.89 -1.47 2.25
N SER A 153 8.23 -2.60 2.00
CA SER A 153 6.77 -2.68 2.02
C SER A 153 6.33 -3.87 2.86
N THR A 154 5.28 -3.69 3.64
CA THR A 154 4.51 -4.84 4.13
C THR A 154 3.77 -5.51 2.97
N GLU A 155 3.37 -6.76 3.16
CA GLU A 155 2.22 -7.29 2.43
C GLU A 155 0.93 -6.56 2.83
N GLY A 156 -0.18 -6.89 2.16
CA GLY A 156 -1.50 -6.41 2.55
C GLY A 156 -1.98 -7.17 3.78
N PHE A 157 -2.48 -6.45 4.79
CA PHE A 157 -3.01 -7.07 6.00
C PHE A 157 -4.28 -6.34 6.45
N SER A 158 -5.15 -7.03 7.19
CA SER A 158 -6.33 -6.42 7.80
C SER A 158 -6.17 -6.22 9.30
N LEU A 159 -6.81 -5.19 9.84
CA LEU A 159 -6.98 -4.99 11.28
C LEU A 159 -8.43 -4.58 11.55
N THR A 160 -8.92 -4.91 12.74
CA THR A 160 -10.22 -4.45 13.25
C THR A 160 -9.98 -3.29 14.19
N GLY A 161 -10.60 -2.15 13.91
CA GLY A 161 -10.52 -0.95 14.73
C GLY A 161 -11.30 -1.08 16.04
N PRO A 162 -11.10 -0.15 16.98
CA PRO A 162 -11.89 -0.08 18.22
C PRO A 162 -13.40 0.10 17.99
N ASP A 163 -13.80 0.62 16.83
CA ASP A 163 -15.18 0.77 16.39
C ASP A 163 -15.77 -0.51 15.77
N GLY A 164 -15.01 -1.61 15.74
CA GLY A 164 -15.42 -2.89 15.18
C GLY A 164 -15.34 -2.98 13.65
N LYS A 165 -14.99 -1.89 12.96
CA LYS A 165 -14.83 -1.91 11.50
C LYS A 165 -13.51 -2.56 11.11
N VAL A 166 -13.46 -3.14 9.93
CA VAL A 166 -12.24 -3.72 9.36
C VAL A 166 -11.68 -2.77 8.32
N GLY A 167 -10.38 -2.50 8.42
CA GLY A 167 -9.61 -1.86 7.36
C GLY A 167 -8.55 -2.83 6.81
N HIS A 168 -8.14 -2.58 5.57
CA HIS A 168 -7.02 -3.25 4.92
C HIS A 168 -5.89 -2.26 4.74
N TYR A 169 -4.66 -2.68 5.06
CA TYR A 169 -3.53 -1.79 5.20
C TYR A 169 -2.31 -2.32 4.48
N ARG A 170 -1.47 -1.38 4.07
CA ARG A 170 -0.09 -1.61 3.62
C ARG A 170 0.77 -0.47 4.14
N LEU A 171 1.91 -0.79 4.71
CA LEU A 171 2.89 0.20 5.17
C LEU A 171 4.09 0.18 4.25
N VAL A 172 4.60 1.38 3.95
CA VAL A 172 5.83 1.58 3.20
C VAL A 172 6.78 2.41 4.05
N ALA A 173 8.06 2.04 4.06
CA ALA A 173 9.09 2.80 4.75
C ALA A 173 10.25 3.04 3.80
N GLU A 174 10.69 4.30 3.76
CA GLU A 174 12.00 4.69 3.23
C GLU A 174 12.95 4.87 4.42
N ALA A 175 14.07 4.17 4.38
CA ALA A 175 15.09 4.18 5.42
C ALA A 175 16.45 3.79 4.83
N GLY A 176 17.51 3.75 5.65
CA GLY A 176 18.73 3.03 5.28
C GLY A 176 18.54 1.51 5.21
N ASP A 177 19.61 0.79 4.93
CA ASP A 177 19.60 -0.68 4.86
C ASP A 177 19.43 -1.40 6.21
N ASP A 178 19.39 -0.66 7.32
CA ASP A 178 19.15 -1.21 8.65
C ASP A 178 17.67 -1.61 8.84
N GLU A 179 17.42 -2.91 8.79
CA GLU A 179 16.09 -3.50 9.01
C GLU A 179 15.51 -3.21 10.39
N SER A 180 16.33 -2.94 11.42
CA SER A 180 15.82 -2.62 12.77
C SER A 180 15.09 -1.27 12.76
N SER A 181 15.62 -0.31 12.00
CA SER A 181 15.01 0.99 11.73
C SER A 181 13.66 0.84 11.02
N VAL A 182 13.55 -0.10 10.08
CA VAL A 182 12.30 -0.41 9.36
C VAL A 182 11.27 -1.03 10.29
N ARG A 183 11.67 -2.03 11.09
CA ARG A 183 10.78 -2.69 12.07
C ARG A 183 10.21 -1.68 13.07
N ARG A 184 11.04 -0.78 13.59
CA ARG A 184 10.61 0.29 14.49
C ARG A 184 9.58 1.21 13.85
N ARG A 185 9.76 1.58 12.57
CA ARG A 185 8.78 2.38 11.84
C ARG A 185 7.45 1.64 11.74
N PHE A 186 7.45 0.42 11.22
CA PHE A 186 6.23 -0.35 11.06
C PHE A 186 5.51 -0.62 12.38
N SER A 187 6.22 -1.01 13.44
CA SER A 187 5.63 -1.29 14.75
C SER A 187 5.07 -0.05 15.45
N SER A 188 5.39 1.16 14.97
CA SER A 188 4.85 2.41 15.53
C SER A 188 3.39 2.67 15.14
N ALA A 189 2.87 1.93 14.15
CA ALA A 189 1.51 2.10 13.67
C ALA A 189 0.48 1.42 14.59
N GLY A 190 -0.57 2.17 14.94
CA GLY A 190 -1.68 1.72 15.78
C GLY A 190 -2.91 2.63 15.64
N PHE A 191 -3.97 2.31 16.36
CA PHE A 191 -5.19 3.13 16.44
C PHE A 191 -5.05 4.24 17.51
#